data_AF-H0XRA5-F1
#
_entry.id   AF-H0XRA5-F1
#
_cell.length_a   1.000
_cell.length_b   1.000
_cell.length_c   1.000
_cell.angle_alpha   90.00
_cell.angle_beta   90.00
_cell.angle_gamma   90.00
#
_symmetry.space_group_name_H-M   'P 1'
#
loop_
_entity.id
_entity.type
_entity.pdbx_description
1 polymer ?
#
loop_
_entity_poly.entity_id
_entity_poly.type
_entity_poly.pdbx_seq_one_letter_code
_entity_poly.pdbx_strand_id
1 'polypeptide(L)'
;RNPKILVECLTPDFRGDLKAVEKVARSGLDVYAHNVETVPELQRKVRDPRANFDQSLRVLKHAKEVHPDVISKTSIMLGLGENDEQVYATMKALREADVDCLTLGQYMQPTKRLLKVEEYITPEKFKYWEKIGNELGFHYTASGPLV
;
A
#
# COMPACT_ATOMS: atom_id res chain seq x y z
N ARG A 1 18.10 -10.05 -19.97
CA ARG A 1 16.84 -10.07 -19.19
C ARG A 1 16.03 -11.27 -19.66
N ASN A 2 15.49 -12.11 -18.76
CA ASN A 2 14.60 -13.20 -19.15
C ASN A 2 13.18 -12.62 -19.30
N PRO A 3 12.59 -12.60 -20.50
CA PRO A 3 11.29 -11.96 -20.73
C PRO A 3 10.12 -12.69 -20.05
N LYS A 4 10.34 -13.90 -19.53
CA LYS A 4 9.33 -14.67 -18.79
C LYS A 4 9.30 -14.37 -17.30
N ILE A 5 10.30 -13.66 -16.77
CA ILE A 5 10.40 -13.34 -15.35
C ILE A 5 9.96 -11.89 -15.16
N LEU A 6 8.89 -11.72 -14.39
CA LEU A 6 8.43 -10.42 -13.92
C LEU A 6 9.21 -10.03 -12.66
N VAL A 7 9.55 -8.75 -12.54
CA VAL A 7 10.31 -8.17 -11.44
C VAL A 7 9.44 -7.14 -10.72
N GLU A 8 9.09 -7.43 -9.47
CA GLU A 8 8.48 -6.48 -8.54
C GLU A 8 9.56 -5.89 -7.62
N CYS A 9 9.52 -4.58 -7.39
CA CYS A 9 10.39 -3.90 -6.43
C CYS A 9 9.57 -3.20 -5.36
N LEU A 10 9.66 -3.68 -4.12
CA LEU A 10 9.13 -2.99 -2.95
C LEU A 10 10.14 -1.96 -2.45
N THR A 11 9.83 -0.69 -2.65
CA THR A 11 10.74 0.42 -2.36
C THR A 11 10.46 1.07 -1.00
N PRO A 12 11.46 1.68 -0.37
CA PRO A 12 11.21 2.70 0.64
C PRO A 12 10.56 3.94 -0.01
N ASP A 13 10.25 4.95 0.80
CA ASP A 13 9.74 6.23 0.33
C ASP A 13 10.84 7.18 -0.19
N PHE A 14 12.11 6.75 -0.11
CA PHE A 14 13.30 7.57 -0.40
C PHE A 14 13.30 8.94 0.29
N ARG A 15 12.61 9.07 1.44
CA ARG A 15 12.34 10.34 2.12
C ARG A 15 11.74 11.42 1.20
N GLY A 16 10.96 11.00 0.21
CA GLY A 16 10.35 11.88 -0.78
C GLY A 16 11.30 12.33 -1.91
N ASP A 17 12.48 11.74 -2.07
CA ASP A 17 13.35 12.03 -3.22
C ASP A 17 12.75 11.45 -4.52
N LEU A 18 12.04 12.31 -5.25
CA LEU A 18 11.38 11.94 -6.49
C LEU A 18 12.36 11.54 -7.61
N LYS A 19 13.62 11.99 -7.58
CA LYS A 19 14.61 11.54 -8.57
C LYS A 19 15.00 10.08 -8.33
N ALA A 20 15.05 9.66 -7.07
CA ALA A 20 15.28 8.27 -6.72
C ALA A 20 14.09 7.39 -7.13
N VAL A 21 12.86 7.85 -6.88
CA VAL A 21 11.62 7.21 -7.36
C VAL A 21 11.65 7.03 -8.87
N GLU A 22 11.93 8.11 -9.62
CA GLU A 22 11.98 8.08 -11.08
C GLU A 22 13.02 7.08 -11.59
N LYS A 23 14.22 7.10 -11.01
CA LYS A 23 15.29 6.17 -11.39
C LYS A 23 14.86 4.71 -11.24
N VAL A 24 14.15 4.39 -10.16
CA VAL A 24 13.67 3.02 -9.92
C VAL A 24 12.49 2.69 -10.84
N ALA A 25 11.51 3.57 -10.97
CA ALA A 25 10.36 3.38 -11.87
C ALA A 25 10.80 3.14 -13.32
N ARG A 26 11.83 3.85 -13.80
CA ARG A 26 12.39 3.69 -15.15
C ARG A 26 13.44 2.58 -15.28
N SER A 27 13.73 1.82 -14.23
CA SER A 27 14.75 0.74 -14.26
C SER A 27 14.34 -0.45 -15.14
N GLY A 28 13.08 -0.48 -15.57
CA GLY A 28 12.49 -1.54 -16.36
C GLY A 28 11.78 -2.60 -15.52
N LEU A 29 11.64 -2.44 -14.20
CA LEU A 29 10.80 -3.31 -13.37
C LEU A 29 9.35 -3.42 -13.89
N ASP A 30 8.69 -4.52 -13.58
CA ASP A 30 7.33 -4.79 -14.02
C ASP A 30 6.28 -4.26 -13.02
N VAL A 31 6.61 -4.26 -11.72
CA VAL A 31 5.74 -3.74 -10.64
C VAL A 31 6.51 -2.85 -9.66
N TYR A 32 6.09 -1.61 -9.52
CA TYR A 32 6.59 -0.66 -8.53
C TYR A 32 5.72 -0.73 -7.27
N ALA A 33 6.26 -1.26 -6.18
CA ALA A 33 5.52 -1.39 -4.93
C ALA A 33 6.05 -0.40 -3.87
N HIS A 34 5.14 0.28 -3.17
CA HIS A 34 5.46 1.04 -1.97
C HIS A 34 4.27 1.03 -1.01
N ASN A 35 4.48 0.56 0.22
CA ASN A 35 3.41 0.37 1.18
C ASN A 35 3.12 1.64 1.98
N VAL A 36 1.85 2.04 2.02
CA VAL A 36 1.36 3.08 2.93
C VAL A 36 1.17 2.56 4.36
N GLU A 37 1.09 1.24 4.51
CA GLU A 37 1.02 0.44 5.74
C GLU A 37 -0.25 0.60 6.58
N THR A 38 -0.79 1.81 6.72
CA THR A 38 -1.97 2.10 7.54
C THR A 38 -2.64 3.40 7.10
N VAL A 39 -3.78 3.72 7.72
CA VAL A 39 -4.55 4.95 7.48
C VAL A 39 -3.77 6.21 7.93
N PRO A 40 -4.05 7.40 7.35
CA PRO A 40 -3.34 8.66 7.69
C PRO A 40 -3.24 8.94 9.19
N GLU A 41 -4.29 8.66 9.95
CA GLU A 41 -4.41 8.95 11.37
C GLU A 41 -3.46 8.12 12.24
N LEU A 42 -3.05 6.94 11.74
CA LEU A 42 -2.19 6.02 12.48
C LEU A 42 -0.73 6.04 12.02
N GLN A 43 -0.38 6.81 10.98
CA GLN A 43 0.97 6.85 10.42
C GLN A 43 2.06 7.05 11.48
N ARG A 44 1.87 8.03 12.39
CA ARG A 44 2.85 8.33 13.46
C ARG A 44 2.95 7.25 14.53
N LYS A 45 1.88 6.49 14.77
CA LYS A 45 1.86 5.36 15.71
C LYS A 45 2.56 4.15 15.09
N VAL A 46 2.36 3.92 13.79
CA VAL A 46 2.70 2.68 13.09
C VAL A 46 4.07 2.72 12.42
N ARG A 47 4.44 3.84 11.80
CA ARG A 47 5.61 3.95 10.94
C ARG A 47 6.69 4.84 11.56
N ASP A 48 7.87 4.78 10.97
CA ASP A 48 8.96 5.70 11.27
C ASP A 48 8.46 7.15 11.18
N PRO A 49 8.80 8.05 12.12
CA PRO A 49 8.33 9.44 12.10
C PRO A 49 8.71 10.25 10.85
N ARG A 50 9.66 9.77 10.05
CA ARG A 50 10.06 10.38 8.77
C ARG A 50 9.17 9.95 7.60
N ALA A 51 8.37 8.91 7.77
CA ALA A 51 7.38 8.45 6.81
C ALA A 51 6.00 9.06 7.14
N ASN A 52 5.23 9.39 6.11
CA ASN A 52 3.85 9.81 6.26
C ASN A 52 3.04 9.43 5.01
N PHE A 53 1.72 9.49 5.14
CA PHE A 53 0.80 9.08 4.08
C PHE A 53 0.98 9.91 2.81
N ASP A 54 1.00 11.24 2.91
CA ASP A 54 1.12 12.14 1.74
C ASP A 54 2.42 11.98 0.97
N GLN A 55 3.52 11.69 1.68
CA GLN A 55 4.81 11.36 1.06
C GLN A 55 4.72 10.03 0.31
N SER A 56 4.14 9.01 0.94
CA SER A 56 3.99 7.67 0.35
C SER A 56 3.08 7.71 -0.88
N LEU A 57 1.99 8.46 -0.79
CA LEU A 57 1.07 8.70 -1.90
C LEU A 57 1.75 9.44 -3.06
N ARG A 58 2.59 10.46 -2.75
CA ARG A 58 3.40 11.14 -3.78
C ARG A 58 4.40 10.21 -4.46
N VAL A 59 5.03 9.29 -3.73
CA VAL A 59 5.94 8.30 -4.32
C VAL A 59 5.23 7.44 -5.36
N LEU A 60 4.07 6.88 -4.98
CA LEU A 60 3.26 6.04 -5.87
C LEU A 60 2.76 6.82 -7.09
N LYS A 61 2.19 8.01 -6.85
CA LYS A 61 1.70 8.89 -7.91
C LYS A 61 2.82 9.28 -8.88
N HIS A 62 3.99 9.64 -8.35
CA HIS A 62 5.11 10.06 -9.19
C HIS A 62 5.66 8.90 -10.03
N ALA A 63 5.69 7.67 -9.50
CA ALA A 63 6.07 6.49 -10.27
C ALA A 63 5.15 6.29 -11.50
N LYS A 64 3.83 6.49 -11.35
CA LYS A 64 2.87 6.46 -12.46
C LYS A 64 3.04 7.64 -13.42
N GLU A 65 3.28 8.84 -12.92
CA GLU A 65 3.50 10.03 -13.77
C GLU A 65 4.71 9.87 -14.71
N VAL A 66 5.82 9.31 -14.23
CA VAL A 66 7.05 9.14 -15.03
C VAL A 66 7.04 7.89 -15.90
N HIS A 67 6.28 6.87 -15.52
CA HIS A 67 6.09 5.64 -16.28
C HIS A 67 4.63 5.15 -16.17
N PRO A 68 3.71 5.67 -17.00
CA PRO A 68 2.27 5.38 -16.89
C PRO A 68 1.90 3.89 -16.98
N ASP A 69 2.65 3.13 -17.76
CA ASP A 69 2.42 1.69 -17.95
C ASP A 69 2.95 0.81 -16.82
N VAL A 70 3.72 1.36 -15.86
CA VAL A 70 4.18 0.58 -14.70
C VAL A 70 2.99 0.22 -13.83
N ILE A 71 2.93 -1.04 -13.40
CA ILE A 71 1.95 -1.45 -12.39
C ILE A 71 2.45 -0.97 -11.03
N SER A 72 1.61 -0.21 -10.33
CA SER A 72 1.87 0.28 -8.98
C SER A 72 1.11 -0.56 -7.96
N LYS A 73 1.74 -0.80 -6.81
CA LYS A 73 1.17 -1.66 -5.76
C LYS A 73 1.42 -1.08 -4.38
N THR A 74 0.46 -1.28 -3.48
CA THR A 74 0.60 -0.89 -2.08
C THR A 74 -0.10 -1.88 -1.14
N SER A 75 0.09 -1.67 0.16
CA SER A 75 -0.56 -2.45 1.21
C SER A 75 -1.09 -1.57 2.34
N ILE A 76 -2.13 -2.09 3.01
CA ILE A 76 -2.64 -1.62 4.30
C ILE A 76 -2.70 -2.83 5.24
N MET A 77 -2.10 -2.71 6.43
CA MET A 77 -2.30 -3.65 7.53
C MET A 77 -3.50 -3.20 8.36
N LEU A 78 -4.41 -4.12 8.63
CA LEU A 78 -5.59 -3.91 9.45
C LEU A 78 -5.41 -4.48 10.86
N GLY A 79 -6.20 -4.02 11.83
CA GLY A 79 -6.12 -4.41 13.24
C GLY A 79 -5.19 -3.55 14.08
N LEU A 80 -4.85 -2.33 13.63
CA LEU A 80 -3.98 -1.38 14.33
C LEU A 80 -4.76 -0.26 15.07
N GLY A 81 -6.08 -0.29 14.94
CA GLY A 81 -7.03 0.63 15.58
C GLY A 81 -7.72 1.58 14.60
N GLU A 82 -7.58 1.33 13.29
CA GLU A 82 -8.29 2.04 12.23
C GLU A 82 -9.78 1.69 12.24
N ASN A 83 -10.61 2.60 11.77
CA ASN A 83 -12.03 2.33 11.54
C ASN A 83 -12.36 2.22 10.04
N ASP A 84 -13.57 1.77 9.74
CA ASP A 84 -14.04 1.56 8.37
C ASP A 84 -14.00 2.80 7.49
N GLU A 85 -14.38 3.96 8.02
CA GLU A 85 -14.39 5.22 7.27
C GLU A 85 -12.97 5.62 6.87
N GLN A 86 -12.01 5.44 7.77
CA GLN A 86 -10.59 5.70 7.53
C GLN A 86 -10.01 4.75 6.48
N VAL A 87 -10.32 3.45 6.56
CA VAL A 87 -9.88 2.46 5.56
C VAL A 87 -10.46 2.80 4.19
N TYR A 88 -11.77 3.06 4.12
CA TYR A 88 -12.44 3.44 2.87
C TYR A 88 -11.85 4.72 2.26
N ALA A 89 -11.66 5.78 3.07
CA ALA A 89 -11.06 7.03 2.62
C ALA A 89 -9.63 6.82 2.11
N THR A 90 -8.86 5.96 2.78
CA THR A 90 -7.50 5.60 2.36
C THR A 90 -7.52 4.88 1.02
N MET A 91 -8.38 3.88 0.84
CA MET A 91 -8.54 3.16 -0.44
C MET A 91 -8.93 4.12 -1.58
N LYS A 92 -9.83 5.06 -1.31
CA LYS A 92 -10.23 6.07 -2.28
C LYS A 92 -9.06 6.97 -2.68
N ALA A 93 -8.31 7.49 -1.71
CA ALA A 93 -7.14 8.33 -1.98
C ALA A 93 -6.06 7.60 -2.78
N LEU A 94 -5.84 6.31 -2.49
CA LEU A 94 -4.92 5.45 -3.25
C LEU A 94 -5.37 5.31 -4.71
N ARG A 95 -6.66 5.08 -4.97
CA ARG A 95 -7.16 5.05 -6.35
C ARG A 95 -7.11 6.40 -7.05
N GLU A 96 -7.42 7.49 -6.35
CA GLU A 96 -7.28 8.85 -6.91
C GLU A 96 -5.82 9.19 -7.28
N ALA A 97 -4.84 8.54 -6.63
CA ALA A 97 -3.42 8.61 -6.97
C ALA A 97 -2.97 7.61 -8.05
N ASP A 98 -3.93 6.95 -8.69
CA ASP A 98 -3.74 5.95 -9.75
C ASP A 98 -2.97 4.68 -9.33
N VAL A 99 -3.10 4.25 -8.07
CA VAL A 99 -2.52 2.99 -7.59
C VAL A 99 -3.27 1.77 -8.15
N ASP A 100 -2.58 0.89 -8.85
CA ASP A 100 -3.21 -0.21 -9.61
C ASP A 100 -3.64 -1.38 -8.71
N CYS A 101 -2.79 -1.79 -7.78
CA CYS A 101 -2.97 -2.98 -6.96
C CYS A 101 -2.95 -2.63 -5.46
N LEU A 102 -3.89 -3.21 -4.71
CA LEU A 102 -3.97 -3.05 -3.26
C LEU A 102 -3.96 -4.41 -2.56
N THR A 103 -3.24 -4.48 -1.45
CA THR A 103 -3.26 -5.61 -0.53
C THR A 103 -3.73 -5.17 0.85
N LEU A 104 -4.66 -5.93 1.45
CA LEU A 104 -5.11 -5.72 2.82
C LEU A 104 -4.82 -6.97 3.63
N GLY A 105 -3.96 -6.84 4.64
CA GLY A 105 -3.49 -7.94 5.49
C GLY A 105 -3.80 -7.72 6.97
N GLN A 106 -3.81 -8.78 7.77
CA GLN A 106 -3.89 -8.65 9.22
C GLN A 106 -2.53 -8.19 9.76
N TYR A 107 -2.53 -7.16 10.62
CA TYR A 107 -1.37 -6.88 11.44
C TYR A 107 -1.15 -8.03 12.43
N MET A 108 -0.01 -8.70 12.29
CA MET A 108 0.44 -9.75 13.19
C MET A 108 1.57 -9.20 14.05
N GLN A 109 1.34 -9.07 15.36
CA GLN A 109 2.34 -8.56 16.28
C GLN A 109 3.59 -9.47 16.28
N PRO A 110 4.76 -9.00 15.81
CA PRO A 110 5.93 -9.87 15.70
C PRO A 110 6.52 -10.24 17.06
N THR A 111 6.50 -9.30 18.01
CA THR A 111 6.94 -9.52 19.40
C THR A 111 6.10 -8.67 20.36
N LYS A 112 6.05 -9.07 21.64
CA LYS A 112 5.27 -8.36 22.68
C LYS A 112 5.69 -6.90 22.92
N ARG A 113 6.85 -6.47 22.41
CA ARG A 113 7.36 -5.10 22.55
C ARG A 113 6.85 -4.15 21.45
N LEU A 114 6.36 -4.70 20.34
CA LEU A 114 5.81 -3.92 19.24
C LEU A 114 4.33 -3.63 19.47
N LEU A 115 3.73 -2.86 18.56
CA LEU A 115 2.31 -2.48 18.64
C LEU A 115 1.44 -3.71 18.91
N LYS A 116 0.42 -3.51 19.74
CA LYS A 116 -0.56 -4.56 20.00
C LYS A 116 -1.51 -4.65 18.81
N VAL A 117 -2.00 -5.86 18.56
CA VAL A 117 -3.17 -6.05 17.72
C VAL A 117 -4.36 -5.46 18.49
N GLU A 118 -5.01 -4.44 17.94
CA GLU A 118 -6.22 -3.85 18.50
C GLU A 118 -7.45 -4.70 18.13
N GLU A 119 -7.47 -5.24 16.91
CA GLU A 119 -8.56 -6.07 16.41
C GLU A 119 -8.03 -7.19 15.49
N TYR A 120 -8.62 -8.38 15.62
CA TYR A 120 -8.47 -9.45 14.63
C TYR A 120 -9.63 -9.37 13.65
N ILE A 121 -9.33 -8.95 12.42
CA ILE A 121 -10.32 -8.71 11.40
C ILE A 121 -10.90 -10.03 10.90
N THR A 122 -12.23 -10.10 10.81
CA THR A 122 -12.91 -11.33 10.38
C THR A 122 -12.69 -11.60 8.88
N PRO A 123 -12.71 -12.87 8.45
CA PRO A 123 -12.63 -13.21 7.02
C PRO A 123 -13.73 -12.54 6.18
N GLU A 124 -14.93 -12.35 6.73
CA GLU A 124 -16.04 -11.65 6.08
C GLU A 124 -15.70 -10.17 5.84
N LYS A 125 -15.01 -9.54 6.80
CA LYS A 125 -14.59 -8.15 6.68
C LYS A 125 -13.47 -7.98 5.65
N PHE A 126 -12.54 -8.93 5.54
CA PHE A 126 -11.57 -8.93 4.44
C PHE A 126 -12.26 -9.07 3.08
N LYS A 127 -13.22 -9.99 2.93
CA LYS A 127 -14.02 -10.12 1.70
C LYS A 127 -14.79 -8.85 1.36
N TYR A 128 -15.30 -8.15 2.38
CA TYR A 128 -15.92 -6.84 2.19
C TYR A 128 -14.92 -5.83 1.59
N TRP A 129 -13.71 -5.72 2.13
CA TRP A 129 -12.69 -4.82 1.58
C TRP A 129 -12.21 -5.20 0.18
N GLU A 130 -12.13 -6.50 -0.14
CA GLU A 130 -11.86 -6.97 -1.49
C GLU A 130 -12.91 -6.45 -2.48
N LYS A 131 -14.19 -6.60 -2.13
CA LYS A 131 -15.32 -6.12 -2.94
C LYS A 131 -15.23 -4.60 -3.13
N ILE A 132 -15.01 -3.84 -2.06
CA ILE A 132 -14.87 -2.37 -2.14
C ILE A 132 -13.70 -1.98 -3.05
N GLY A 133 -12.55 -2.65 -2.94
CA GLY A 133 -11.40 -2.35 -3.80
C GLY A 133 -11.71 -2.58 -5.27
N ASN A 134 -12.41 -3.68 -5.59
CA ASN A 134 -12.85 -3.96 -6.95
C ASN A 134 -13.88 -2.92 -7.45
N GLU A 135 -14.80 -2.46 -6.59
CA GLU A 135 -15.77 -1.41 -6.92
C GLU A 135 -15.12 -0.03 -7.14
N LEU A 136 -14.05 0.29 -6.40
CA LEU A 136 -13.26 1.51 -6.59
C LEU A 136 -12.38 1.47 -7.84
N GLY A 137 -12.22 0.30 -8.47
CA GLY A 137 -11.51 0.14 -9.74
C GLY A 137 -10.01 -0.13 -9.61
N PHE A 138 -9.55 -0.71 -8.50
CA PHE A 138 -8.21 -1.33 -8.48
C PHE A 138 -8.18 -2.47 -9.52
N HIS A 139 -7.06 -2.63 -10.23
CA HIS A 139 -6.85 -3.75 -11.14
C HIS A 139 -6.84 -5.09 -10.40
N TYR A 140 -6.35 -5.08 -9.17
CA TYR A 140 -6.35 -6.23 -8.30
C TYR A 140 -6.38 -5.80 -6.83
N THR A 141 -7.31 -6.39 -6.07
CA THR A 141 -7.37 -6.26 -4.61
C THR A 141 -7.19 -7.64 -4.00
N ALA A 142 -6.11 -7.85 -3.23
CA ALA A 142 -6.00 -9.02 -2.36
C ALA A 142 -6.34 -8.61 -0.94
N SER A 143 -7.26 -9.31 -0.29
CA SER A 143 -7.70 -8.97 1.06
C SER A 143 -7.89 -10.23 1.87
N GLY A 144 -7.13 -10.39 2.95
CA GLY A 144 -7.20 -11.59 3.77
C GLY A 144 -6.20 -11.57 4.93
N PRO A 145 -6.40 -12.43 5.94
CA PRO A 145 -5.58 -12.40 7.14
C PRO A 145 -4.11 -12.77 6.91
N LEU A 146 -3.80 -13.52 5.84
CA LEU A 146 -2.44 -14.00 5.50
C LEU A 146 -1.99 -13.56 4.10
N VAL A 147 -2.54 -12.45 3.61
CA VAL A 147 -2.12 -11.83 2.33
C VAL A 147 -0.72 -11.23 2.44
#